data_AF-A0A520CBX2-F1
#
_entry.id   AF-A0A520CBX2-F1
#
_cell.length_a   1.000
_cell.length_b   1.000
_cell.length_c   1.000
_cell.angle_alpha   90.00
_cell.angle_beta   90.00
_cell.angle_gamma   90.00
#
_symmetry.space_group_name_H-M   'P 1'
#
loop_
_entity.id
_entity.type
_entity.pdbx_description
1 polymer ?
#
loop_
_entity_poly.entity_id
_entity_poly.type
_entity_poly.pdbx_seq_one_letter_code
_entity_poly.pdbx_strand_id
1 'polypeptide(L)'
;MTKKYSELRRLALTVDEPVPGMYFWVVQEEDDEMGIYEPIESAEMPVTSYHAALAAGYMALQAMCGPNGPREGLVESPLFISPSMESTLGTLQ
;
A
#
# COMPACT_ATOMS: atom_id res chain seq x y z
N MET A 1 6.04 -19.53 -18.78
CA MET A 1 6.90 -18.58 -18.05
C MET A 1 6.43 -18.58 -16.61
N THR A 2 7.27 -19.05 -15.69
CA THR A 2 6.93 -19.20 -14.27
C THR A 2 7.19 -17.86 -13.59
N LYS A 3 6.12 -17.10 -13.28
CA LYS A 3 6.24 -15.81 -12.57
C LYS A 3 6.90 -16.10 -11.21
N LYS A 4 8.10 -15.57 -10.97
CA LYS A 4 8.80 -15.73 -9.69
C LYS A 4 8.04 -14.87 -8.68
N TYR A 5 7.33 -15.53 -7.77
CA TYR A 5 6.53 -14.95 -6.67
C TYR A 5 7.35 -14.20 -5.59
N SER A 6 8.39 -13.46 -5.98
CA SER A 6 9.30 -12.74 -5.08
C SER A 6 9.54 -11.28 -5.44
N GLU A 7 9.14 -10.84 -6.63
CA GLU A 7 9.40 -9.47 -7.08
C GLU A 7 8.49 -8.46 -6.36
N LEU A 8 9.07 -7.30 -6.06
CA LEU A 8 8.36 -6.19 -5.42
C LEU A 8 7.55 -5.46 -6.49
N ARG A 9 6.24 -5.33 -6.27
CA ARG A 9 5.36 -4.54 -7.14
C ARG A 9 5.75 -3.08 -7.08
N ARG A 10 5.83 -2.44 -8.24
CA ARG A 10 6.20 -1.03 -8.37
C ARG A 10 4.94 -0.19 -8.40
N LEU A 11 4.51 0.25 -7.22
CA LEU A 11 3.28 1.02 -7.03
C LEU A 11 3.57 2.52 -6.94
N ALA A 12 2.70 3.33 -7.55
CA ALA A 12 2.68 4.79 -7.43
C ALA A 12 1.31 5.25 -6.93
N LEU A 13 1.28 6.23 -6.03
CA LEU A 13 0.06 6.92 -5.61
C LEU A 13 0.11 8.35 -6.16
N THR A 14 -0.89 8.71 -6.95
CA THR A 14 -1.09 10.08 -7.43
C THR A 14 -2.36 10.67 -6.83
N VAL A 15 -2.39 12.00 -6.75
CA VAL A 15 -3.59 12.78 -6.43
C VAL A 15 -3.75 13.85 -7.50
N ASP A 16 -4.89 13.84 -8.16
CA ASP A 16 -5.24 14.78 -9.22
C ASP A 16 -6.39 15.69 -8.78
N GLU A 17 -6.42 16.90 -9.35
CA GLU A 17 -7.48 17.89 -9.16
C GLU A 17 -8.04 18.31 -10.53
N PRO A 18 -8.89 17.48 -11.18
CA PRO A 18 -9.44 17.80 -12.50
C PRO A 18 -10.33 19.05 -12.48
N VAL A 19 -10.98 19.30 -11.34
CA VAL A 19 -11.78 20.48 -11.05
C VAL A 19 -11.33 21.05 -9.70
N PRO A 20 -11.11 22.37 -9.59
CA PRO A 20 -10.70 22.98 -8.33
C PRO A 20 -11.58 22.58 -7.13
N GLY A 21 -10.96 22.06 -6.08
CA GLY A 21 -11.61 21.56 -4.88
C GLY A 21 -12.13 20.12 -4.95
N MET A 22 -11.95 19.42 -6.08
CA MET A 22 -12.35 18.03 -6.28
C MET A 22 -11.11 17.15 -6.50
N TYR A 23 -10.66 16.51 -5.43
CA TYR A 23 -9.45 15.70 -5.42
C TYR A 23 -9.77 14.22 -5.57
N PHE A 24 -9.06 13.55 -6.47
CA PHE A 24 -9.14 12.11 -6.68
C PHE A 24 -7.77 11.50 -6.44
N TRP A 25 -7.73 10.31 -5.84
CA TRP A 25 -6.51 9.53 -5.72
C TRP A 25 -6.54 8.35 -6.69
N VAL A 26 -5.36 7.96 -7.19
CA VAL A 26 -5.18 6.77 -8.03
C VAL A 26 -3.92 6.04 -7.60
N VAL A 27 -4.05 4.73 -7.36
CA VAL A 27 -2.91 3.82 -7.22
C VAL A 27 -2.66 3.18 -8.57
N GLN A 28 -1.42 3.24 -9.03
CA GLN A 28 -0.97 2.71 -10.30
C GLN A 28 0.14 1.68 -10.09
N GLU A 29 0.26 0.71 -10.99
CA GLU A 29 1.32 -0.28 -11.01
C GLU A 29 2.09 -0.23 -12.32
N GLU A 30 3.42 -0.33 -12.24
CA GLU A 30 4.26 -0.40 -13.42
C GLU A 30 4.13 -1.76 -14.11
N ASP A 31 3.79 -1.75 -15.40
CA ASP A 31 3.91 -2.90 -16.27
C ASP A 31 5.39 -3.17 -16.57
N ASP A 32 5.86 -4.33 -16.11
CA ASP A 32 7.27 -4.71 -16.01
C ASP A 32 8.04 -4.65 -17.34
N GLU A 33 7.34 -4.67 -18.47
CA GLU A 33 7.95 -4.71 -19.81
C GLU A 33 8.13 -3.33 -20.45
N MET A 34 7.37 -2.31 -20.04
CA MET A 34 7.34 -1.01 -20.72
C MET A 34 7.56 0.20 -19.82
N GLY A 35 7.58 0.01 -18.50
CA GLY A 35 7.67 1.12 -17.55
C GLY A 35 6.45 2.03 -17.54
N ILE A 36 5.32 1.51 -18.01
CA ILE A 36 4.04 2.21 -18.08
C ILE A 36 3.30 1.93 -16.78
N TYR A 37 2.84 2.99 -16.11
CA TYR A 37 2.02 2.86 -14.91
C TYR A 37 0.54 2.80 -15.27
N GLU A 38 -0.10 1.67 -14.99
CA GLU A 38 -1.52 1.46 -15.22
C GLU A 38 -2.31 1.60 -13.90
N PRO A 39 -3.49 2.24 -13.91
CA PRO A 39 -4.32 2.37 -12.72
C PRO A 39 -4.85 1.01 -12.28
N ILE A 40 -4.65 0.68 -10.99
CA ILE A 40 -5.15 -0.57 -10.38
C ILE A 40 -6.22 -0.33 -9.32
N GLU A 41 -6.25 0.87 -8.73
CA GLU A 41 -7.30 1.29 -7.81
C GLU A 41 -7.44 2.82 -7.83
N SER A 42 -8.66 3.33 -7.61
CA SER A 42 -8.92 4.77 -7.66
C SER A 42 -10.11 5.17 -6.82
N ALA A 43 -10.18 6.44 -6.45
CA ALA A 43 -11.35 7.03 -5.80
C ALA A 43 -12.60 6.94 -6.71
N GLU A 44 -13.68 6.35 -6.20
CA GLU A 44 -14.99 6.36 -6.89
C GLU A 44 -15.64 7.76 -6.90
N MET A 45 -15.35 8.57 -5.88
CA MET A 45 -15.85 9.92 -5.71
C MET A 45 -14.75 10.88 -5.26
N PRO A 46 -14.83 12.17 -5.62
CA PRO A 46 -13.89 13.17 -5.17
C PRO A 46 -14.05 13.48 -3.68
N VAL A 47 -12.95 13.88 -3.07
CA VAL A 47 -12.94 14.50 -1.73
C VAL A 47 -12.55 15.97 -1.82
N THR A 48 -12.89 16.73 -0.78
CA THR A 48 -12.80 18.21 -0.78
C THR A 48 -11.43 18.75 -0.38
N SER A 49 -10.45 17.90 -0.08
CA SER A 49 -9.08 18.33 0.17
C SER A 49 -8.05 17.33 -0.34
N TYR A 50 -6.92 17.87 -0.82
CA TYR A 50 -5.77 17.07 -1.25
C TYR A 50 -5.29 16.12 -0.15
N HIS A 51 -5.25 16.59 1.10
CA HIS A 51 -4.80 15.78 2.23
C HIS A 51 -5.72 14.58 2.49
N ALA A 52 -7.04 14.78 2.39
CA ALA A 52 -8.00 13.68 2.51
C ALA A 52 -7.83 12.66 1.37
N ALA A 53 -7.60 13.12 0.14
CA ALA A 53 -7.38 12.24 -1.02
C ALA A 53 -6.10 11.43 -0.83
N LEU A 54 -5.01 12.08 -0.44
CA LEU A 54 -3.72 11.44 -0.19
C LEU A 54 -3.81 10.40 0.93
N ALA A 55 -4.48 10.72 2.04
CA ALA A 55 -4.67 9.80 3.14
C ALA A 55 -5.51 8.58 2.73
N ALA A 56 -6.60 8.79 1.98
CA ALA A 56 -7.45 7.71 1.47
C ALA A 56 -6.67 6.79 0.52
N GLY A 57 -5.95 7.37 -0.45
CA GLY A 57 -5.12 6.59 -1.37
C GLY A 57 -3.95 5.88 -0.69
N TYR A 58 -3.36 6.49 0.35
CA TYR A 58 -2.32 5.83 1.14
C TYR A 58 -2.87 4.63 1.91
N MET A 59 -4.08 4.71 2.46
CA MET A 59 -4.75 3.57 3.11
C MET A 59 -5.01 2.42 2.11
N ALA A 60 -5.46 2.74 0.90
CA ALA A 60 -5.65 1.76 -0.17
C ALA A 60 -4.32 1.08 -0.55
N LEU A 61 -3.26 1.87 -0.79
CA LEU A 61 -1.92 1.34 -1.08
C LEU A 61 -1.40 0.47 0.08
N GLN A 62 -1.57 0.90 1.32
CA GLN A 62 -1.13 0.14 2.50
C GLN A 62 -1.83 -1.21 2.59
N ALA A 63 -3.11 -1.30 2.21
CA ALA A 63 -3.84 -2.57 2.20
C ALA A 63 -3.28 -3.57 1.17
N MET A 64 -2.55 -3.11 0.16
CA MET A 64 -1.84 -3.96 -0.82
C MET A 64 -0.45 -4.42 -0.33
N CYS A 65 0.02 -3.86 0.78
CA CYS A 65 1.36 -4.10 1.29
C CYS A 65 1.35 -5.10 2.45
N GLY A 66 2.21 -6.12 2.37
CA GLY A 66 2.62 -6.90 3.53
C GLY A 66 3.75 -6.20 4.32
N PRO A 67 4.27 -6.84 5.38
CA PRO A 67 5.37 -6.30 6.18
C PRO A 67 6.65 -6.02 5.36
N ASN A 68 6.82 -6.72 4.23
CA ASN A 68 7.97 -6.60 3.33
C ASN A 68 7.63 -5.88 2.01
N GLY A 69 6.57 -5.08 2.00
CA GLY A 69 6.05 -4.36 0.83
C GLY A 69 5.06 -5.17 -0.02
N PRO A 70 4.60 -4.61 -1.15
CA PRO A 70 3.65 -5.26 -2.04
C PRO A 70 4.40 -6.29 -2.91
N ARG A 71 4.15 -7.58 -2.71
CA ARG A 71 4.82 -8.67 -3.44
C ARG A 71 3.78 -9.59 -4.08
N GLU A 72 4.01 -10.04 -5.31
CA GLU A 72 3.13 -11.00 -5.97
C GLU A 72 3.21 -12.37 -5.29
N GLY A 73 2.06 -12.95 -4.91
CA GLY A 73 1.95 -14.35 -4.49
C GLY A 73 2.13 -14.64 -3.00
N LEU A 74 2.39 -13.65 -2.16
CA LEU A 74 2.42 -13.82 -0.70
C LEU A 74 1.10 -13.34 -0.09
N VAL A 75 0.07 -14.19 -0.16
CA VAL A 75 -0.97 -14.19 0.88
C VAL A 75 -0.33 -14.87 2.09
N GLU A 76 0.61 -14.18 2.73
CA GLU A 76 1.07 -14.58 4.06
C GLU A 76 -0.13 -14.37 4.97
N SER A 77 -0.83 -15.45 5.29
CA SER A 77 -1.79 -15.48 6.40
C SER A 77 -1.18 -14.69 7.55
N PRO A 78 -1.84 -13.64 8.08
CA PRO A 78 -1.22 -12.82 9.09
C PRO A 78 -0.84 -13.70 10.27
N LEU A 79 0.47 -13.92 10.45
CA LEU A 79 0.99 -14.47 11.69
C LEU A 79 0.62 -13.44 12.75
N PHE A 80 -0.38 -13.76 13.55
CA PHE A 80 -0.75 -13.01 14.74
C PHE A 80 0.46 -13.10 15.69
N ILE A 81 1.45 -12.23 15.50
CA ILE A 81 2.54 -12.07 16.46
C ILE A 81 1.94 -11.29 17.62
N SER A 82 1.30 -12.02 18.54
CA SER A 82 1.06 -11.51 19.88
C SER A 82 2.44 -11.15 20.46
N PRO A 83 2.70 -9.89 20.83
CA PRO A 83 3.91 -9.57 21.56
C PRO A 83 3.75 -10.19 22.94
N SER A 84 4.27 -11.40 23.13
CA SER A 84 4.49 -11.93 24.47
C SER A 84 5.44 -10.97 25.16
N MET A 85 4.92 -10.26 26.16
CA MET A 85 5.72 -9.45 27.07
C MET A 85 6.79 -10.33 27.71
N GLU A 86 8.02 -10.21 27.26
CA GLU A 86 9.17 -10.65 28.03
C GLU A 86 9.29 -9.70 29.23
N SER A 87 8.65 -10.08 30.34
CA SER A 87 8.89 -9.43 31.62
C SER A 87 10.30 -9.82 32.07
N THR A 88 11.27 -8.94 31.85
CA THR A 88 12.55 -9.03 32.52
C THR A 88 12.32 -8.88 34.02
N LEU A 89 12.33 -10.00 34.75
CA LEU A 89 12.46 -10.04 36.20
C LEU A 89 13.84 -9.46 36.53
N GLY A 90 13.87 -8.19 36.92
CA GLY A 90 15.04 -7.58 37.53
C GLY A 90 15.35 -8.30 38.84
N THR A 91 16.47 -9.01 38.88
CA THR A 91 17.07 -9.48 40.12
C THR A 91 17.62 -8.25 40.86
N LEU A 92 16.94 -7.83 41.93
CA LEU A 92 17.51 -6.91 42.91
C LEU A 92 18.65 -7.64 43.64
N GLN A 93 19.86 -7.08 43.52
CA GLN A 93 21.01 -7.38 44.38
C GLN A 93 20.93 -6.53 45.65
#